data_AF-A0A3C1ZCB7-F1
#
_entry.id   AF-A0A3C1ZCB7-F1
#
_cell.length_a   1.000
_cell.length_b   1.000
_cell.length_c   1.000
_cell.angle_alpha   90.00
_cell.angle_beta   90.00
_cell.angle_gamma   90.00
#
_symmetry.space_group_name_H-M   'P 1'
#
loop_
_entity.id
_entity.type
_entity.pdbx_description
1 polymer ?
#
loop_
_entity_poly.entity_id
_entity_poly.type
_entity_poly.pdbx_seq_one_letter_code
_entity_poly.pdbx_strand_id
1 'polypeptide(L)'
;MSAWAFNATHFTTQSQLATGKWVKIAIPETGMYEITYDELAQMGFSSPENVRIYGRGGDMMDEILSGHPDDLSAVPMSVTNDKIVFYAQGAVNFTLSDPLNNPNYTRRMNAYDR
;
A
#
# COMPACT_ATOMS: atom_id res chain seq x y z
N MET A 1 16.14 18.92 -24.37
CA MET A 1 15.40 17.94 -23.56
C MET A 1 14.15 18.63 -23.04
N SER A 2 12.98 18.21 -23.48
CA SER A 2 11.71 18.75 -23.00
C SER A 2 11.31 17.99 -21.74
N ALA A 3 11.04 18.69 -20.64
CA ALA A 3 10.45 18.07 -19.46
C ALA A 3 9.01 17.66 -19.79
N TRP A 4 8.68 16.38 -19.62
CA TRP A 4 7.30 15.91 -19.68
C TRP A 4 6.66 16.13 -18.31
N ALA A 5 5.55 16.87 -18.28
CA ALA A 5 4.72 17.04 -17.10
C ALA A 5 3.40 16.28 -17.30
N PHE A 6 2.83 15.74 -16.22
CA PHE A 6 1.47 15.21 -16.26
C PHE A 6 0.47 16.33 -16.59
N ASN A 7 -0.64 15.96 -17.26
CA ASN A 7 -1.73 16.91 -17.47
C ASN A 7 -2.32 17.33 -16.11
N ALA A 8 -2.77 18.57 -15.97
CA ALA A 8 -3.44 19.04 -14.76
C ALA A 8 -4.62 18.14 -14.34
N THR A 9 -5.31 17.52 -15.29
CA THR A 9 -6.41 16.57 -15.03
C THR A 9 -5.97 15.24 -14.40
N HIS A 10 -4.66 14.97 -14.32
CA HIS A 10 -4.11 13.82 -13.61
C HIS A 10 -4.24 13.96 -12.10
N PHE A 11 -4.11 15.20 -11.60
CA PHE A 11 -4.07 15.50 -10.18
C PHE A 11 -5.49 15.61 -9.61
N THR A 12 -5.71 15.04 -8.44
CA THR A 12 -6.97 15.25 -7.72
C THR A 12 -7.04 16.69 -7.23
N THR A 13 -8.23 17.27 -7.26
CA THR A 13 -8.48 18.61 -6.70
C THR A 13 -8.33 18.65 -5.18
N GLN A 14 -8.46 17.50 -4.51
CA GLN A 14 -8.32 17.37 -3.06
C GLN A 14 -7.81 15.98 -2.71
N SER A 15 -6.79 15.90 -1.86
CA SER A 15 -6.28 14.62 -1.39
C SER A 15 -7.23 13.97 -0.37
N GLN A 16 -7.34 12.65 -0.40
CA GLN A 16 -7.99 11.86 0.65
C GLN A 16 -7.37 12.14 2.03
N LEU A 17 -6.05 12.39 2.07
CA LEU A 17 -5.33 12.74 3.30
C LEU A 17 -5.74 14.09 3.88
N ALA A 18 -6.38 14.97 3.11
CA ALA A 18 -6.75 16.31 3.55
C ALA A 18 -7.87 16.31 4.61
N THR A 19 -8.60 15.20 4.75
CA THR A 19 -9.73 15.09 5.68
C THR A 19 -9.73 13.75 6.40
N GLY A 20 -10.48 13.66 7.49
CA GLY A 20 -10.60 12.43 8.28
C GLY A 20 -9.41 12.18 9.21
N LYS A 21 -9.36 10.97 9.77
CA LYS A 21 -8.30 10.52 10.67
C LYS A 21 -7.45 9.47 9.97
N TRP A 22 -6.14 9.67 9.99
CA TRP A 22 -5.17 8.79 9.37
C TRP A 22 -4.19 8.28 10.42
N VAL A 23 -3.92 6.98 10.35
CA VAL A 23 -2.86 6.33 11.11
C VAL A 23 -2.02 5.56 10.11
N LYS A 24 -0.69 5.71 10.21
CA LYS A 24 0.26 5.00 9.36
C LYS A 24 0.67 3.71 10.03
N ILE A 25 0.74 2.64 9.23
CA ILE A 25 1.23 1.32 9.65
C ILE A 25 2.40 0.93 8.74
N ALA A 26 3.36 0.18 9.29
CA ALA A 26 4.47 -0.37 8.52
C ALA A 26 4.12 -1.78 8.02
N ILE A 27 4.56 -2.11 6.80
CA ILE A 27 4.40 -3.44 6.21
C ILE A 27 5.81 -4.02 6.01
N PRO A 28 6.36 -4.75 7.00
CA PRO A 28 7.72 -5.25 6.92
C PRO A 28 7.87 -6.34 5.86
N GLU A 29 6.87 -7.21 5.73
CA GLU A 29 6.91 -8.37 4.82
C GLU A 29 5.68 -8.43 3.92
N THR A 30 5.81 -9.05 2.76
CA THR A 30 4.66 -9.28 1.89
C THR A 30 3.80 -10.42 2.44
N GLY A 31 2.51 -10.19 2.67
CA GLY A 31 1.64 -11.22 3.23
C GLY A 31 0.24 -10.75 3.64
N MET A 32 -0.45 -11.63 4.37
CA MET A 32 -1.73 -11.33 5.00
C MET A 32 -1.51 -10.66 6.36
N TYR A 33 -2.27 -9.61 6.62
CA TYR A 33 -2.25 -8.83 7.85
C TYR A 33 -3.63 -8.77 8.47
N GLU A 34 -3.67 -8.60 9.78
CA GLU A 34 -4.89 -8.30 10.53
C GLU A 34 -4.69 -7.13 11.48
N ILE A 35 -5.74 -6.35 11.69
CA ILE A 35 -5.81 -5.31 12.73
C ILE A 35 -7.16 -5.46 13.42
N THR A 36 -7.11 -5.73 14.71
CA THR A 36 -8.30 -5.89 15.56
C THR A 36 -8.99 -4.56 15.82
N TYR A 37 -10.26 -4.60 16.16
CA TYR A 37 -11.01 -3.42 16.56
C TYR A 37 -10.44 -2.76 17.82
N ASP A 38 -9.88 -3.55 18.74
CA ASP A 38 -9.20 -3.03 19.92
C ASP A 38 -7.93 -2.26 19.55
N GLU A 39 -7.13 -2.76 18.60
CA GLU A 39 -5.97 -2.03 18.08
C GLU A 39 -6.40 -0.74 17.37
N LEU A 40 -7.47 -0.79 16.56
CA LEU A 40 -8.03 0.42 15.93
C LEU A 40 -8.53 1.42 16.96
N ALA A 41 -9.15 0.97 18.05
CA ALA A 41 -9.59 1.82 19.15
C ALA A 41 -8.38 2.43 19.88
N GLN A 42 -7.30 1.68 20.10
CA GLN A 42 -6.05 2.18 20.66
C GLN A 42 -5.35 3.20 19.75
N MET A 43 -5.46 3.03 18.43
CA MET A 43 -5.08 4.03 17.42
C MET A 43 -6.02 5.25 17.41
N GLY A 44 -7.10 5.20 18.21
CA GLY A 44 -8.04 6.28 18.48
C GLY A 44 -9.16 6.40 17.44
N PHE A 45 -9.50 5.33 16.73
CA PHE A 45 -10.73 5.26 15.94
C PHE A 45 -11.90 4.91 16.85
N SER A 46 -12.93 5.76 16.88
CA SER A 46 -14.14 5.55 17.69
C SER A 46 -15.14 4.58 17.04
N SER A 47 -15.00 4.34 15.73
CA SER A 47 -15.87 3.46 14.94
C SER A 47 -15.00 2.54 14.08
N PRO A 48 -14.37 1.50 14.66
CA PRO A 48 -13.48 0.57 13.97
C PRO A 48 -14.09 -0.08 12.72
N GLU A 49 -15.40 -0.31 12.72
CA GLU A 49 -16.17 -0.89 11.62
C GLU A 49 -16.21 -0.02 10.35
N ASN A 50 -15.91 1.28 10.48
CA ASN A 50 -15.86 2.23 9.38
C ASN A 50 -14.43 2.49 8.87
N VAL A 51 -13.41 1.88 9.50
CA VAL A 51 -12.02 2.04 9.08
C VAL A 51 -11.79 1.35 7.74
N ARG A 52 -11.00 2.00 6.89
CA ARG A 52 -10.60 1.53 5.56
C ARG A 52 -9.09 1.61 5.42
N ILE A 53 -8.53 0.69 4.64
CA ILE A 53 -7.09 0.64 4.36
C ILE A 53 -6.82 1.27 3.00
N TYR A 54 -5.82 2.13 2.96
CA TYR A 54 -5.36 2.79 1.74
C TYR A 54 -3.82 2.73 1.66
N GLY A 55 -3.29 2.67 0.44
CA GLY A 55 -1.87 2.65 0.18
C GLY A 55 -1.46 1.61 -0.86
N ARG A 56 -0.14 1.46 -1.06
CA ARG A 56 0.45 0.56 -2.05
C ARG A 56 1.44 -0.46 -1.46
N GLY A 57 1.60 -0.48 -0.13
CA GLY A 57 2.61 -1.28 0.55
C GLY A 57 4.00 -0.63 0.51
N GLY A 58 5.02 -1.41 0.84
CA GLY A 58 6.43 -1.01 0.93
C GLY A 58 7.27 -1.30 -0.31
N ASP A 59 6.69 -1.82 -1.40
CA ASP A 59 7.46 -2.16 -2.60
C ASP A 59 8.16 -0.94 -3.21
N MET A 60 9.27 -1.18 -3.88
CA MET A 60 10.09 -0.12 -4.47
C MET A 60 9.33 0.58 -5.60
N MET A 61 9.27 1.90 -5.53
CA MET A 61 8.69 2.72 -6.60
C MET A 61 9.56 2.65 -7.86
N ASP A 62 8.93 2.66 -9.04
CA ASP A 62 9.63 2.77 -10.31
C ASP A 62 10.36 4.12 -10.42
N GLU A 63 11.58 4.12 -10.98
CA GLU A 63 12.36 5.34 -11.21
C GLU A 63 11.71 6.25 -12.26
N ILE A 64 10.95 5.65 -13.19
CA ILE A 64 10.16 6.38 -14.17
C ILE A 64 8.73 6.46 -13.63
N LEU A 65 8.32 7.67 -13.24
CA LEU A 65 6.95 7.93 -12.82
C LEU A 65 6.05 7.91 -14.05
N SER A 66 5.45 6.75 -14.35
CA SER A 66 4.48 6.60 -15.43
C SER A 66 3.20 5.93 -14.93
N GLY A 67 2.08 6.65 -14.93
CA GLY A 67 0.75 6.07 -14.66
C GLY A 67 0.47 5.73 -13.19
N HIS A 68 1.25 6.26 -12.25
CA HIS A 68 0.95 6.15 -10.83
C HIS A 68 -0.26 7.02 -10.49
N PRO A 69 -1.23 6.56 -9.69
CA PRO A 69 -2.32 7.41 -9.23
C PRO A 69 -1.76 8.54 -8.36
N ASP A 70 -2.30 9.75 -8.52
CA ASP A 70 -1.89 10.94 -7.78
C ASP A 70 -2.17 10.83 -6.27
N ASP A 71 -3.25 10.15 -5.90
CA ASP A 71 -3.71 10.02 -4.52
C ASP A 71 -3.76 8.56 -4.06
N LEU A 72 -4.02 8.37 -2.77
CA LEU A 72 -4.09 7.05 -2.16
C LEU A 72 -5.15 6.15 -2.80
N SER A 73 -4.74 4.92 -3.11
CA SER A 73 -5.64 3.87 -3.60
C SER A 73 -6.17 3.02 -2.45
N ALA A 74 -7.44 2.62 -2.52
CA ALA A 74 -8.03 1.71 -1.54
C ALA A 74 -7.42 0.31 -1.66
N VAL A 75 -7.08 -0.29 -0.51
CA VAL A 75 -6.59 -1.68 -0.43
C VAL A 75 -7.79 -2.60 -0.17
N PRO A 76 -7.94 -3.69 -0.94
CA PRO A 76 -8.96 -4.69 -0.66
C PRO A 76 -8.80 -5.26 0.76
N MET A 77 -9.91 -5.27 1.51
CA MET A 77 -9.97 -5.77 2.88
C MET A 77 -11.28 -6.49 3.14
N SER A 78 -11.28 -7.37 4.14
CA SER A 78 -12.47 -8.00 4.70
C SER A 78 -12.55 -7.72 6.20
N VAL A 79 -13.76 -7.74 6.74
CA VAL A 79 -14.01 -7.69 8.18
C VAL A 79 -14.49 -9.06 8.63
N THR A 80 -13.86 -9.63 9.66
CA THR A 80 -14.19 -10.96 10.19
C THR A 80 -13.96 -10.96 11.69
N ASN A 81 -14.93 -11.38 12.53
CA ASN A 81 -14.73 -11.50 13.99
C ASN A 81 -14.02 -10.28 14.63
N ASP A 82 -14.54 -9.09 14.38
CA ASP A 82 -14.03 -7.81 14.93
C ASP A 82 -12.57 -7.48 14.58
N LYS A 83 -12.10 -7.92 13.41
CA LYS A 83 -10.84 -7.48 12.83
C LYS A 83 -10.94 -7.22 11.34
N ILE A 84 -10.10 -6.30 10.88
CA ILE A 84 -9.84 -6.07 9.47
C ILE A 84 -8.74 -7.03 9.04
N VAL A 85 -8.93 -7.74 7.93
CA VAL A 85 -7.91 -8.55 7.28
C VAL A 85 -7.65 -8.05 5.87
N PHE A 86 -6.38 -7.97 5.48
CA PHE A 86 -5.97 -7.46 4.16
C PHE A 86 -4.64 -8.06 3.74
N TYR A 87 -4.36 -8.03 2.44
CA TYR A 87 -3.06 -8.38 1.89
C TYR A 87 -2.25 -7.11 1.64
N ALA A 88 -0.97 -7.12 1.98
CA ALA A 88 -0.08 -5.99 1.72
C ALA A 88 1.29 -6.46 1.23
N GLN A 89 1.90 -5.65 0.38
CA GLN A 89 3.26 -5.85 -0.13
C GLN A 89 4.25 -5.17 0.81
N GLY A 90 5.28 -5.89 1.26
CA GLY A 90 6.36 -5.34 2.08
C GLY A 90 7.50 -4.79 1.23
N ALA A 91 8.58 -4.37 1.89
CA ALA A 91 9.74 -3.76 1.23
C ALA A 91 10.62 -4.74 0.43
N VAL A 92 10.39 -6.05 0.57
CA VAL A 92 11.11 -7.08 -0.15
C VAL A 92 10.15 -7.78 -1.11
N ASN A 93 10.53 -7.79 -2.39
CA ASN A 93 9.81 -8.45 -3.46
C ASN A 93 10.67 -9.58 -4.05
N PHE A 94 10.04 -10.72 -4.31
CA PHE A 94 10.64 -11.87 -4.98
C PHE A 94 9.91 -12.12 -6.29
N THR A 95 10.64 -12.07 -7.41
CA THR A 95 10.10 -12.42 -8.72
C THR A 95 10.67 -13.76 -9.16
N LEU A 96 9.78 -14.73 -9.42
CA LEU A 96 10.12 -16.03 -9.99
C LEU A 96 10.04 -15.94 -11.52
N SER A 97 11.15 -16.24 -12.18
CA SER A 97 11.28 -16.34 -13.64
C SER A 97 11.38 -17.80 -14.06
N ASP A 98 10.74 -18.12 -15.20
CA ASP A 98 10.70 -19.47 -15.78
C ASP A 98 10.36 -20.58 -14.75
N PRO A 99 9.17 -20.51 -14.12
CA PRO A 99 8.80 -21.41 -13.01
C PRO A 99 8.73 -22.89 -13.42
N LEU A 100 8.68 -23.20 -14.71
CA LEU A 100 8.42 -24.56 -15.22
C LEU A 100 9.67 -25.26 -15.76
N ASN A 101 10.67 -24.54 -16.28
CA ASN A 101 11.83 -25.17 -16.91
C ASN A 101 13.14 -24.91 -16.16
N ASN A 102 13.41 -23.65 -15.83
CA ASN A 102 14.60 -23.24 -15.09
C ASN A 102 14.25 -22.15 -14.06
N PRO A 103 13.71 -22.52 -12.89
CA PRO A 103 13.23 -21.56 -11.92
C PRO A 103 14.38 -20.71 -11.39
N ASN A 104 14.30 -19.41 -11.64
CA ASN A 104 15.26 -18.43 -11.13
C ASN A 104 14.53 -17.35 -10.32
N TYR A 105 15.09 -17.01 -9.16
CA TYR A 105 14.53 -15.99 -8.28
C TYR A 105 15.37 -14.73 -8.32
N THR A 106 14.70 -13.59 -8.48
CA THR A 106 15.32 -12.27 -8.27
C THR A 106 14.70 -11.63 -7.03
N ARG A 107 15.57 -11.20 -6.12
CA ARG A 107 15.17 -10.45 -4.92
C ARG A 107 15.42 -8.97 -5.18
N ARG A 108 14.38 -8.16 -5.02
CA ARG A 108 14.47 -6.70 -5.00
C ARG A 108 14.06 -6.21 -3.61
N MET A 109 14.79 -5.23 -3.10
CA MET A 109 14.55 -4.61 -1.81
C MET A 109 14.40 -3.12 -2.04
N ASN A 110 13.37 -2.52 -1.45
CA ASN A 110 13.20 -1.08 -1.44
C ASN A 110 14.35 -0.45 -0.65
N ALA A 111 15.27 0.23 -1.35
CA ALA A 111 16.46 0.82 -0.75
C ALA A 111 16.14 1.98 0.21
N TYR A 112 14.90 2.44 0.26
CA TYR A 112 14.42 3.51 1.12
C TYR A 112 13.66 3.01 2.36
N ASP A 113 13.53 1.70 2.52
CA ASP A 113 12.98 1.11 3.75
C ASP A 113 13.96 1.36 4.92
N ARG A 114 13.46 1.88 6.04
CA ARG A 114 14.26 2.30 7.20
C ARG A 114 13.78 1.65 8.49
#